data_AF-A0A1Q7EZ93-F1
#
_entry.id   AF-A0A1Q7EZ93-F1
#
_cell.length_a   1.000
_cell.length_b   1.000
_cell.length_c   1.000
_cell.angle_alpha   90.00
_cell.angle_beta   90.00
_cell.angle_gamma   90.00
#
_symmetry.space_group_name_H-M   'P 1'
#
loop_
_entity.id
_entity.type
_entity.pdbx_description
1 polymer ?
#
loop_
_entity_poly.entity_id
_entity_poly.type
_entity_poly.pdbx_seq_one_letter_code
_entity_poly.pdbx_strand_id
1 'polypeptide(L)'
;MILFKLLALPITAPAAGIRYCLDKVVEYAEHQLTDEGPVREELLELELALEEGRVTEEEYTEREAVLLARMREIREYRKQQARNAVDASAPAEGGERTVVIEIPEELE
;
A
#
# COMPACT_ATOMS: atom_id res chain seq x y z
N MET A 1 -26.88 -32.47 -11.99
CA MET A 1 -26.33 -32.14 -13.33
C MET A 1 -24.94 -31.54 -13.22
N ILE A 2 -23.91 -32.40 -13.13
CA ILE A 2 -22.50 -31.99 -13.21
C ILE A 2 -22.07 -31.91 -14.70
N LEU A 3 -22.74 -32.70 -15.55
CA LEU A 3 -22.47 -32.84 -16.98
C LEU A 3 -22.66 -31.53 -17.78
N PHE A 4 -23.71 -30.75 -17.51
CA PHE A 4 -23.92 -29.45 -18.15
C PHE A 4 -22.86 -28.40 -17.77
N LYS A 5 -22.29 -28.46 -16.54
CA LYS A 5 -21.19 -27.58 -16.11
C LYS A 5 -19.87 -27.91 -16.81
N LEU A 6 -19.60 -29.19 -17.09
CA LEU A 6 -18.42 -29.59 -17.88
C LEU A 6 -18.51 -29.13 -19.35
N LEU A 7 -19.71 -29.08 -19.92
CA LEU A 7 -19.92 -28.63 -21.30
C LEU A 7 -19.67 -27.12 -21.49
N ALA A 8 -19.95 -26.31 -20.47
CA ALA A 8 -19.66 -24.87 -20.47
C ALA A 8 -18.21 -24.53 -20.06
N LEU A 9 -17.45 -25.51 -19.53
CA LEU A 9 -16.08 -25.34 -19.05
C LEU A 9 -15.07 -24.81 -20.10
N PRO A 10 -15.04 -25.28 -21.37
CA PRO A 10 -14.08 -24.75 -22.35
C PRO A 10 -14.27 -23.26 -22.66
N ILE A 11 -15.43 -22.69 -22.36
CA ILE A 11 -15.76 -21.28 -22.62
C ILE A 11 -15.68 -20.45 -21.33
N THR A 12 -16.16 -21.01 -20.21
CA THR A 12 -16.20 -20.30 -18.92
C THR A 12 -14.87 -20.33 -18.17
N ALA A 13 -14.03 -21.35 -18.35
CA ALA A 13 -12.72 -21.42 -17.71
C ALA A 13 -11.72 -20.36 -18.23
N PRO A 14 -11.60 -20.09 -19.55
CA PRO A 14 -10.77 -18.99 -20.03
C PRO A 14 -11.25 -17.62 -19.53
N ALA A 15 -12.57 -17.36 -19.55
CA ALA A 15 -13.13 -16.10 -19.07
C ALA A 15 -12.89 -15.88 -17.57
N ALA A 16 -13.03 -16.93 -16.75
CA ALA A 16 -12.70 -16.89 -15.33
C ALA A 16 -11.20 -16.68 -15.09
N GLY A 17 -10.34 -17.30 -15.91
CA GLY A 17 -8.89 -17.10 -15.87
C GLY A 17 -8.48 -15.67 -16.20
N ILE A 18 -9.07 -15.07 -17.25
CA ILE A 18 -8.81 -13.67 -17.62
C ILE A 18 -9.24 -12.72 -16.48
N ARG A 19 -10.43 -12.94 -15.90
CA ARG A 19 -10.90 -12.15 -14.76
C ARG A 19 -9.97 -12.26 -13.57
N TYR A 20 -9.51 -13.46 -13.23
CA TYR A 20 -8.54 -13.68 -12.15
C TYR A 20 -7.21 -12.95 -12.40
N CYS A 21 -6.70 -12.96 -13.64
CA CYS A 21 -5.50 -12.21 -14.00
C CYS A 21 -5.71 -10.69 -13.87
N LEU A 22 -6.86 -10.16 -14.31
CA LEU A 22 -7.20 -8.74 -14.17
C LEU A 22 -7.30 -8.35 -12.69
N ASP A 23 -7.99 -9.15 -11.88
CA ASP A 23 -8.11 -8.93 -10.43
C ASP A 23 -6.72 -8.95 -9.77
N LYS A 24 -5.82 -9.85 -10.19
CA LYS A 24 -4.44 -9.89 -9.68
C LYS A 24 -3.57 -8.72 -10.13
N VAL A 25 -3.76 -8.23 -11.35
CA VAL A 25 -3.09 -7.02 -11.83
C VAL A 25 -3.60 -5.80 -11.07
N VAL A 26 -4.89 -5.71 -10.77
CA VAL A 26 -5.46 -4.64 -9.94
C VAL A 26 -4.96 -4.74 -8.51
N GLU A 27 -4.95 -5.92 -7.90
CA GLU A 27 -4.41 -6.16 -6.55
C GLU A 27 -2.92 -5.79 -6.45
N TYR A 28 -2.13 -6.19 -7.46
CA TYR A 28 -0.73 -5.81 -7.56
C TYR A 28 -0.60 -4.30 -7.80
N ALA A 29 -1.41 -3.71 -8.66
CA ALA A 29 -1.41 -2.27 -8.91
C ALA A 29 -1.80 -1.47 -7.66
N GLU A 30 -2.78 -1.91 -6.86
CA GLU A 30 -3.17 -1.31 -5.58
C GLU A 30 -2.04 -1.43 -4.54
N HIS A 31 -1.38 -2.58 -4.49
CA HIS A 31 -0.19 -2.77 -3.66
C HIS A 31 0.96 -1.85 -4.08
N GLN A 32 1.21 -1.75 -5.40
CA GLN A 32 2.26 -0.93 -6.01
C GLN A 32 1.97 0.58 -5.90
N LEU A 33 0.71 1.03 -5.96
CA LEU A 33 0.30 2.42 -5.76
C LEU A 33 0.67 2.93 -4.37
N THR A 34 0.78 2.00 -3.45
CA THR A 34 1.19 2.27 -2.08
C THR A 34 2.71 2.09 -1.92
N ASP A 35 3.38 1.39 -2.84
CA ASP A 35 4.78 0.96 -2.71
C ASP A 35 5.78 1.99 -3.26
N GLU A 36 6.90 2.16 -2.56
CA GLU A 36 8.03 3.00 -3.02
C GLU A 36 8.84 2.28 -4.12
N GLY A 37 8.48 1.02 -4.44
CA GLY A 37 9.14 0.14 -5.41
C GLY A 37 9.37 0.74 -6.80
N PRO A 38 8.34 1.20 -7.52
CA PRO A 38 8.48 1.75 -8.86
C PRO A 38 9.37 3.00 -8.92
N VAL A 39 9.24 3.90 -7.93
CA VAL A 39 10.04 5.14 -7.90
C VAL A 39 11.51 4.84 -7.59
N ARG A 40 11.79 3.79 -6.80
CA ARG A 40 13.16 3.28 -6.59
C ARG A 40 13.75 2.64 -7.84
N GLU A 41 12.95 1.95 -8.63
CA GLU A 41 13.39 1.38 -9.91
C GLU A 41 13.73 2.48 -10.91
N GLU A 42 12.89 3.52 -11.01
CA GLU A 42 13.17 4.72 -11.82
C GLU A 42 14.46 5.44 -11.39
N LEU A 43 14.76 5.50 -10.08
CA LEU A 43 16.03 6.05 -9.57
C LEU A 43 17.23 5.19 -9.98
N LEU A 44 17.12 3.86 -9.89
CA LEU A 44 18.17 2.93 -10.29
C LEU A 44 18.47 3.05 -11.79
N GLU A 45 17.43 3.15 -12.62
CA GLU A 45 17.56 3.37 -14.07
C GLU A 45 18.22 4.72 -14.37
N LEU A 46 17.90 5.76 -13.59
CA LEU A 46 18.49 7.09 -13.72
C LEU A 46 19.98 7.08 -13.37
N GLU A 47 20.37 6.35 -12.33
CA GLU A 47 21.77 6.19 -11.90
C GLU A 47 22.60 5.42 -12.94
N LEU A 48 22.06 4.31 -13.47
CA LEU A 48 22.67 3.60 -14.60
C LEU A 48 22.83 4.49 -15.84
N ALA A 49 21.85 5.36 -16.11
CA ALA A 49 21.91 6.27 -17.24
C ALA A 49 22.98 7.37 -17.05
N LEU A 50 23.25 7.79 -15.81
CA LEU A 50 24.39 8.67 -15.49
C LEU A 50 25.72 7.93 -15.67
N GLU A 51 25.84 6.70 -15.16
CA GLU A 51 27.05 5.88 -15.31
C GLU A 51 27.41 5.60 -16.77
N GLU A 52 26.39 5.39 -17.62
CA GLU A 52 26.55 5.21 -19.06
C GLU A 52 26.78 6.53 -19.82
N GLY A 53 26.76 7.68 -19.14
CA GLY A 53 26.90 9.00 -19.73
C GLY A 53 25.74 9.41 -20.64
N ARG A 54 24.57 8.76 -20.51
CA ARG A 54 23.33 9.12 -21.22
C ARG A 54 22.64 10.35 -20.62
N VAL A 55 23.00 10.72 -19.39
CA VAL A 55 22.44 11.85 -18.64
C VAL A 55 23.59 12.60 -18.00
N THR A 56 23.50 13.93 -17.94
CA THR A 56 24.48 14.78 -17.24
C THR A 56 24.24 14.79 -15.73
N GLU A 57 25.21 15.26 -14.95
CA GLU A 57 25.10 15.36 -13.49
C GLU A 57 24.03 16.38 -13.07
N GLU A 58 23.92 17.51 -13.78
CA GLU A 58 22.84 18.47 -13.57
C GLU A 58 21.46 17.85 -13.86
N GLU A 59 21.29 17.18 -14.99
CA GLU A 59 20.02 16.52 -15.35
C GLU A 59 19.67 15.38 -14.39
N TYR A 60 20.67 14.63 -13.92
CA TYR A 60 20.49 13.62 -12.89
C TYR A 60 19.93 14.25 -11.61
N THR A 61 20.55 15.32 -11.12
CA THR A 61 20.17 15.99 -9.88
C THR A 61 18.73 16.54 -9.94
N GLU A 62 18.36 17.17 -11.06
CA GLU A 62 17.00 17.69 -11.25
C GLU A 62 15.96 16.55 -11.25
N ARG A 63 16.23 15.46 -11.96
CA ARG A 63 15.32 14.32 -12.06
C ARG A 63 15.23 13.53 -10.77
N GLU A 64 16.35 13.32 -10.09
CA GLU A 64 16.43 12.67 -8.78
C GLU A 64 15.58 13.43 -7.76
N ALA A 65 15.70 14.76 -7.72
CA ALA A 65 14.92 15.59 -6.79
C ALA A 65 13.39 15.42 -6.99
N VAL A 66 12.94 15.29 -8.24
CA VAL A 66 11.52 15.03 -8.58
C VAL A 66 11.09 13.64 -8.11
N LEU A 67 11.89 12.61 -8.36
CA LEU A 67 11.59 11.25 -7.93
C LEU A 67 11.53 11.14 -6.40
N LEU A 68 12.50 11.72 -5.70
CA LEU A 68 12.52 11.77 -4.23
C LEU A 68 11.34 12.58 -3.66
N ALA A 69 10.87 13.61 -4.35
CA ALA A 69 9.66 14.34 -3.95
C ALA A 69 8.42 13.45 -4.02
N ARG A 70 8.24 12.68 -5.10
CA ARG A 70 7.15 11.71 -5.23
C ARG A 70 7.18 10.64 -4.14
N MET A 71 8.36 10.12 -3.79
CA MET A 71 8.48 9.15 -2.69
C MET A 71 7.99 9.73 -1.36
N ARG A 72 8.29 11.01 -1.07
CA ARG A 72 7.79 11.67 0.15
C ARG A 72 6.27 11.77 0.16
N GLU A 73 5.66 12.11 -0.97
CA GLU A 73 4.19 12.18 -1.09
C GLU A 73 3.53 10.81 -0.83
N ILE A 74 4.07 9.75 -1.43
CA ILE A 74 3.59 8.37 -1.21
C ILE A 74 3.69 7.99 0.27
N ARG A 75 4.81 8.33 0.92
CA ARG A 75 5.04 8.04 2.35
C ARG A 75 4.07 8.78 3.27
N GLU A 76 3.85 10.07 3.02
CA GLU A 76 2.90 10.85 3.82
C GLU A 76 1.47 10.37 3.60
N TYR A 77 1.11 9.97 2.37
CA TYR A 77 -0.18 9.34 2.08
C TYR A 77 -0.37 8.02 2.86
N ARG A 78 0.63 7.13 2.86
CA ARG A 78 0.64 5.89 3.67
C ARG A 78 0.45 6.20 5.16
N LYS A 79 1.20 7.17 5.68
CA LYS A 79 1.13 7.56 7.09
C LYS A 79 -0.23 8.12 7.46
N GLN A 80 -0.85 8.90 6.58
CA GLN A 80 -2.20 9.41 6.78
C GLN A 80 -3.24 8.28 6.75
N GLN A 81 -3.13 7.35 5.80
CA GLN A 81 -4.00 6.18 5.76
C GLN A 81 -3.87 5.30 7.01
N ALA A 82 -2.64 5.05 7.47
CA ALA A 82 -2.40 4.30 8.69
C ALA A 82 -3.00 4.99 9.92
N ARG A 83 -2.86 6.32 10.04
CA ARG A 83 -3.51 7.12 11.10
C ARG A 83 -5.04 7.00 11.03
N ASN A 84 -5.62 7.19 9.84
CA ASN A 84 -7.07 7.09 9.66
C ASN A 84 -7.60 5.68 10.00
N ALA A 85 -6.84 4.63 9.68
CA ALA A 85 -7.19 3.26 10.04
C ALA A 85 -7.14 3.03 11.56
N VAL A 86 -6.15 3.59 12.25
CA VAL A 86 -6.06 3.56 13.72
C VAL A 86 -7.26 4.29 14.34
N ASP A 87 -7.56 5.51 13.88
CA ASP A 87 -8.67 6.32 14.38
C ASP A 87 -10.04 5.66 14.13
N ALA A 88 -10.22 4.99 12.98
CA ALA A 88 -11.43 4.23 12.67
C ALA A 88 -11.57 2.93 13.48
N SER A 89 -10.46 2.37 13.98
CA SER A 89 -10.43 1.17 14.82
C SER A 89 -10.51 1.46 16.32
N ALA A 90 -10.36 2.72 16.74
CA ALA A 90 -10.51 3.11 18.13
C ALA A 90 -11.99 2.97 18.52
N PRO A 91 -12.34 2.19 19.57
CA PRO A 91 -13.69 2.19 20.08
C PRO A 91 -14.01 3.59 20.59
N ALA A 92 -15.23 4.07 20.32
CA ALA A 92 -15.75 5.34 20.83
C ALA A 92 -15.86 5.26 22.37
N GLU A 93 -14.74 5.40 23.06
CA GLU A 93 -14.64 5.41 24.50
C GLU A 93 -14.81 6.85 25.01
N GLY A 94 -16.06 7.28 24.96
CA GLY A 94 -16.60 8.39 25.76
C GLY A 94 -17.22 7.89 27.07
N GLY A 95 -16.64 6.85 27.69
CA GLY A 95 -17.06 6.35 29.00
C GLY A 95 -16.11 6.86 30.08
N GLU A 96 -16.62 7.66 31.00
CA GLU A 96 -15.92 8.03 32.24
C GLU A 96 -15.47 6.76 32.96
N ARG A 97 -14.17 6.42 32.84
CA ARG A 97 -13.57 5.37 33.66
C ARG A 97 -13.37 5.93 35.06
N THR A 98 -14.42 5.85 35.88
CA THR A 98 -14.34 6.07 37.32
C THR A 98 -13.38 5.04 37.91
N VAL A 99 -12.14 5.46 38.17
CA VAL A 99 -11.18 4.67 38.92
C VAL A 99 -11.62 4.70 40.38
N VAL A 100 -12.30 3.63 40.81
CA VAL A 100 -12.57 3.40 42.23
C VAL A 100 -11.25 2.97 42.86
N ILE A 101 -10.58 3.91 43.53
CA ILE A 101 -9.47 3.60 44.42
C ILE A 101 -10.10 3.03 45.69
N GLU A 102 -10.12 1.70 45.80
CA GLU A 102 -10.41 1.05 47.08
C GLU A 102 -9.29 1.41 48.05
N ILE A 103 -9.56 2.35 48.95
CA ILE A 103 -8.70 2.64 50.08
C ILE A 103 -8.80 1.43 51.01
N PRO A 104 -7.71 0.70 51.27
CA PRO A 104 -7.75 -0.44 52.19
C PRO A 104 -8.07 0.08 53.59
N GLU A 105 -9.20 -0.34 54.16
CA GLU A 105 -9.51 -0.13 55.56
C GLU A 105 -8.59 -1.01 56.41
N GLU A 106 -7.47 -0.44 56.85
CA GLU A 106 -6.76 -0.91 58.04
C GLU A 106 -6.66 0.26 59.01
N LEU A 107 -7.61 0.34 59.94
CA LEU A 107 -7.49 1.06 61.21
C LEU A 107 -8.50 0.47 62.21
N GLU A 108 -8.12 -0.61 62.87
CA GLU A 108 -8.42 -0.87 64.29
C GLU A 108 -7.44 -1.90 64.88
#